data_AF-A0A4U0GK75-F1
#
_entry.id   AF-A0A4U0GK75-F1
#
_cell.length_a   1.000
_cell.length_b   1.000
_cell.length_c   1.000
_cell.angle_alpha   90.00
_cell.angle_beta   90.00
_cell.angle_gamma   90.00
#
_symmetry.space_group_name_H-M   'P 1'
#
loop_
_entity.id
_entity.type
_entity.pdbx_description
1 polymer ?
#
loop_
_entity_poly.entity_id
_entity_poly.type
_entity_poly.pdbx_seq_one_letter_code
_entity_poly.pdbx_strand_id
1 'polypeptide(L)'
;MQILRTVLVAAVVVLGFSPLPAPAQDAKAEDIEAARSEMLKRWGVDGLIKASDVEGTATALLARPLGEQPEDQLRELAKRANAAANFVGFILEEYESYYRENYRYDFVKEKIAPFHDAYATLSNRLKSYRNQAYFNLGKKAADRGDEMTAFFMFRDAYRLSGFTEDEGDHKGMRYQAEIEMKKLLGLESMGTFTYWK
;
A
#
# COMPACT_ATOMS: atom_id res chain seq x y z
N MET A 1 -75.75 27.67 41.71
CA MET A 1 -75.45 26.72 42.79
C MET A 1 -74.58 25.61 42.20
N GLN A 2 -73.30 25.62 42.56
CA GLN A 2 -72.29 24.65 42.16
C GLN A 2 -72.58 23.29 42.82
N ILE A 3 -72.48 22.20 42.07
CA ILE A 3 -72.03 20.91 42.62
C ILE A 3 -71.00 20.31 41.67
N LEU A 4 -69.84 20.04 42.24
CA LEU A 4 -68.58 19.63 41.65
C LEU A 4 -68.37 18.12 41.85
N ARG A 5 -67.62 17.52 40.91
CA ARG A 5 -66.73 16.34 41.08
C ARG A 5 -67.46 14.97 41.21
N THR A 6 -66.96 13.85 40.69
CA THR A 6 -65.56 13.43 40.49
C THR A 6 -65.56 12.27 39.49
N VAL A 7 -64.75 12.34 38.43
CA VAL A 7 -64.42 11.16 37.59
C VAL A 7 -63.09 10.62 38.10
N LEU A 8 -63.10 9.39 38.61
CA LEU A 8 -61.92 8.66 39.06
C LEU A 8 -61.30 7.97 37.84
N VAL A 9 -60.19 8.49 37.32
CA VAL A 9 -59.38 7.77 36.32
C VAL A 9 -58.23 7.10 37.09
N ALA A 10 -58.30 5.79 37.22
CA ALA A 10 -57.22 4.98 37.75
C ALA A 10 -56.12 4.84 36.68
N ALA A 11 -55.01 5.55 36.87
CA ALA A 11 -53.80 5.36 36.08
C ALA A 11 -53.01 4.17 36.64
N VAL A 12 -53.07 3.03 35.94
CA VAL A 12 -52.19 1.89 36.21
C VAL A 12 -50.83 2.18 35.56
N VAL A 13 -49.85 2.56 36.37
CA VAL A 13 -48.45 2.64 35.95
C VAL A 13 -47.88 1.22 35.95
N VAL A 14 -47.86 0.58 34.78
CA VAL A 14 -47.07 -0.64 34.58
C VAL A 14 -45.63 -0.20 34.37
N LEU A 15 -44.81 -0.34 35.42
CA LEU A 15 -43.35 -0.25 35.33
C LEU A 15 -42.86 -1.46 34.53
N GLY A 16 -42.81 -1.32 33.21
CA GLY A 16 -42.06 -2.21 32.34
C GLY A 16 -40.57 -2.04 32.62
N PHE A 17 -39.98 -2.98 33.34
CA PHE A 17 -38.53 -3.17 33.35
C PHE A 17 -38.10 -3.60 31.95
N SER A 18 -37.74 -2.64 31.11
CA SER A 18 -36.95 -2.92 29.92
C SER A 18 -35.59 -3.45 30.37
N PRO A 19 -35.14 -4.64 29.93
CA PRO A 19 -33.75 -5.04 30.14
C PRO A 19 -32.87 -3.99 29.47
N LEU A 20 -31.90 -3.46 30.22
CA LEU A 20 -30.87 -2.59 29.71
C LEU A 20 -30.24 -3.27 28.47
N PRO A 21 -30.08 -2.57 27.34
CA PRO A 21 -29.30 -3.10 26.24
C PRO A 21 -27.88 -3.35 26.73
N ALA A 22 -27.46 -4.62 26.67
CA ALA A 22 -26.07 -4.99 26.88
C ALA A 22 -25.17 -4.20 25.90
N PRO A 23 -23.94 -3.83 26.30
CA PRO A 23 -23.06 -3.04 25.46
C PRO A 23 -22.69 -3.83 24.20
N ALA A 24 -23.09 -3.32 23.03
CA ALA A 24 -22.71 -3.86 21.72
C ALA A 24 -21.25 -3.51 21.34
N GLN A 25 -20.33 -3.44 22.30
CA GLN A 25 -18.99 -2.89 22.11
C GLN A 25 -17.88 -3.92 21.86
N ASP A 26 -18.09 -5.21 22.13
CA ASP A 26 -16.97 -6.16 22.15
C ASP A 26 -16.70 -6.87 20.81
N ALA A 27 -17.71 -7.07 19.96
CA ALA A 27 -17.55 -7.81 18.70
C ALA A 27 -16.72 -7.07 17.63
N LYS A 28 -16.65 -5.73 17.68
CA LYS A 28 -15.81 -4.93 16.75
C LYS A 28 -14.39 -4.73 17.27
N ALA A 29 -14.18 -4.79 18.58
CA ALA A 29 -12.87 -4.57 19.19
C ALA A 29 -11.96 -5.80 19.03
N GLU A 30 -12.52 -7.00 19.14
CA GLU A 30 -11.78 -8.26 18.96
C GLU A 30 -11.24 -8.40 17.52
N ASP A 31 -11.98 -7.91 16.54
CA ASP A 31 -11.60 -7.89 15.12
C ASP A 31 -10.42 -6.92 14.85
N ILE A 32 -10.39 -5.76 15.53
CA ILE A 32 -9.32 -4.77 15.36
C ILE A 32 -7.99 -5.25 15.96
N GLU A 33 -8.01 -5.89 17.13
CA GLU A 33 -6.78 -6.40 17.75
C GLU A 33 -6.20 -7.60 16.98
N ALA A 34 -7.06 -8.46 16.43
CA ALA A 34 -6.65 -9.55 15.55
C ALA A 34 -6.04 -9.00 14.25
N ALA A 35 -6.70 -8.03 13.60
CA ALA A 35 -6.17 -7.38 12.39
C ALA A 35 -4.84 -6.67 12.65
N ARG A 36 -4.69 -5.96 13.78
CA ARG A 36 -3.43 -5.33 14.18
C ARG A 36 -2.33 -6.37 14.37
N SER A 37 -2.63 -7.46 15.07
CA SER A 37 -1.67 -8.54 15.32
C SER A 37 -1.23 -9.23 14.03
N GLU A 38 -2.15 -9.43 13.09
CA GLU A 38 -1.85 -9.96 11.76
C GLU A 38 -0.98 -9.00 10.95
N MET A 39 -1.27 -7.70 10.98
CA MET A 39 -0.45 -6.68 10.29
C MET A 39 0.98 -6.63 10.84
N LEU A 40 1.13 -6.66 12.17
CA LEU A 40 2.44 -6.73 12.84
C LEU A 40 3.22 -7.99 12.43
N LYS A 41 2.56 -9.15 12.35
CA LYS A 41 3.18 -10.40 11.91
C LYS A 41 3.55 -10.38 10.43
N ARG A 42 2.67 -9.85 9.58
CA ARG A 42 2.79 -9.86 8.11
C ARG A 42 3.98 -9.05 7.62
N TRP A 43 4.34 -7.96 8.29
CA TRP A 43 5.39 -7.08 7.79
C TRP A 43 6.80 -7.47 8.21
N GLY A 44 6.95 -8.23 9.30
CA GLY A 44 8.23 -8.82 9.69
C GLY A 44 9.38 -7.80 9.76
N VAL A 45 9.07 -6.53 10.07
CA VAL A 45 10.03 -5.44 10.24
C VAL A 45 10.19 -5.12 11.71
N ASP A 46 11.42 -4.85 12.13
CA ASP A 46 11.71 -4.45 13.50
C ASP A 46 11.36 -2.97 13.66
N GLY A 47 10.16 -2.71 14.20
CA GLY A 47 9.68 -1.37 14.49
C GLY A 47 9.12 -0.61 13.28
N LEU A 48 8.89 0.69 13.50
CA LEU A 48 8.30 1.58 12.50
C LEU A 48 9.36 2.03 11.49
N ILE A 49 9.16 1.69 10.22
CA ILE A 49 10.05 2.11 9.13
C ILE A 49 9.68 3.52 8.68
N LYS A 50 10.59 4.48 8.86
CA LYS A 50 10.44 5.85 8.38
C LYS A 50 10.72 5.93 6.88
N ALA A 51 9.82 6.55 6.12
CA ALA A 51 9.97 6.72 4.69
C ALA A 51 11.28 7.45 4.33
N SER A 52 11.60 8.56 5.01
CA SER A 52 12.81 9.36 4.79
C SER A 52 14.11 8.55 4.87
N ASP A 53 14.19 7.60 5.80
CA ASP A 53 15.38 6.78 6.01
C ASP A 53 15.56 5.78 4.85
N VAL A 54 14.43 5.29 4.33
CA VAL A 54 14.41 4.43 3.13
C VAL A 54 14.83 5.24 1.91
N GLU A 55 14.35 6.47 1.72
CA GLU A 55 14.72 7.31 0.58
C GLU A 55 16.22 7.65 0.59
N GLY A 56 16.76 8.00 1.75
CA GLY A 56 18.20 8.23 1.92
C GLY A 56 19.02 6.99 1.57
N THR A 57 18.60 5.83 2.08
CA THR A 57 19.26 4.54 1.79
C THR A 57 19.17 4.17 0.31
N ALA A 58 17.98 4.30 -0.29
CA ALA A 58 17.73 3.99 -1.69
C ALA A 58 18.58 4.86 -2.62
N THR A 59 18.62 6.17 -2.35
CA THR A 59 19.42 7.13 -3.12
C THR A 59 20.90 6.79 -3.06
N ALA A 60 21.43 6.49 -1.87
CA ALA A 60 22.84 6.16 -1.69
C ALA A 60 23.24 4.81 -2.29
N LEU A 61 22.34 3.81 -2.26
CA LEU A 61 22.61 2.46 -2.76
C LEU A 61 22.42 2.38 -4.27
N LEU A 62 21.28 2.85 -4.80
CA LEU A 62 20.91 2.69 -6.20
C LEU A 62 21.68 3.62 -7.15
N ALA A 63 22.29 4.70 -6.63
CA ALA A 63 23.19 5.54 -7.42
C ALA A 63 24.54 4.88 -7.75
N ARG A 64 24.90 3.79 -7.06
CA ARG A 64 26.15 3.05 -7.30
C ARG A 64 26.04 2.20 -8.57
N PRO A 65 27.15 1.91 -9.27
CA PRO A 65 27.17 0.90 -10.32
C PRO A 65 26.64 -0.45 -9.81
N LEU A 66 25.94 -1.21 -10.67
CA LEU A 66 25.31 -2.46 -10.27
C LEU A 66 26.28 -3.42 -9.56
N GLY A 67 27.54 -3.53 -10.03
CA GLY A 67 28.56 -4.37 -9.41
C GLY A 67 28.86 -4.04 -7.94
N GLU A 68 28.67 -2.78 -7.55
CA GLU A 68 28.99 -2.26 -6.20
C GLU A 68 27.78 -2.25 -5.25
N GLN A 69 26.61 -2.70 -5.70
CA GLN A 69 25.40 -2.81 -4.86
C GLN A 69 25.38 -4.16 -4.14
N PRO A 70 25.54 -4.25 -2.81
CA PRO A 70 25.53 -5.53 -2.11
C PRO A 70 24.14 -6.18 -2.11
N GLU A 71 24.05 -7.50 -2.28
CA GLU A 71 22.76 -8.19 -2.40
C GLU A 71 21.92 -8.15 -1.13
N ASP A 72 22.56 -8.27 0.02
CA ASP A 72 21.95 -8.14 1.33
C ASP A 72 21.31 -6.76 1.51
N GLN A 73 22.01 -5.70 1.08
CA GLN A 73 21.49 -4.33 1.11
C GLN A 73 20.32 -4.14 0.12
N LEU A 74 20.36 -4.77 -1.05
CA LEU A 74 19.23 -4.72 -2.00
C LEU A 74 17.99 -5.46 -1.46
N ARG A 75 18.17 -6.62 -0.83
CA ARG A 75 17.06 -7.37 -0.19
C ARG A 75 16.44 -6.56 0.95
N GLU A 76 17.28 -5.96 1.79
CA GLU A 76 16.82 -5.14 2.89
C GLU A 76 16.13 -3.86 2.40
N LEU A 77 16.67 -3.22 1.35
CA LEU A 77 16.01 -2.10 0.70
C LEU A 77 14.62 -2.49 0.18
N ALA A 78 14.50 -3.61 -0.54
CA ALA A 78 13.20 -4.07 -1.06
C ALA A 78 12.19 -4.30 0.07
N LYS A 79 12.61 -4.94 1.16
CA LYS A 79 11.78 -5.19 2.35
C LYS A 79 11.33 -3.89 3.00
N ARG A 80 12.26 -2.98 3.33
CA ARG A 80 11.96 -1.72 4.02
C ARG A 80 11.14 -0.77 3.14
N ALA A 81 11.43 -0.70 1.84
CA ALA A 81 10.67 0.11 0.90
C ALA A 81 9.23 -0.40 0.73
N ASN A 82 9.04 -1.72 0.70
CA ASN A 82 7.69 -2.30 0.69
C ASN A 82 6.92 -1.96 1.97
N ALA A 83 7.55 -2.10 3.13
CA ALA A 83 6.93 -1.77 4.42
C ALA A 83 6.56 -0.29 4.49
N ALA A 84 7.49 0.61 4.16
CA ALA A 84 7.26 2.05 4.11
C ALA A 84 6.14 2.43 3.13
N ALA A 85 6.11 1.85 1.93
CA ALA A 85 5.07 2.10 0.96
C ALA A 85 3.68 1.70 1.46
N ASN A 86 3.58 0.59 2.22
CA ASN A 86 2.33 0.15 2.83
C ASN A 86 1.91 1.10 3.97
N PHE A 87 2.83 1.51 4.85
CA PHE A 87 2.54 2.48 5.91
C PHE A 87 2.00 3.79 5.34
N VAL A 88 2.64 4.33 4.30
CA VAL A 88 2.17 5.52 3.58
C VAL A 88 0.82 5.23 2.88
N GLY A 89 0.66 4.01 2.35
CA GLY A 89 -0.58 3.55 1.72
C GLY A 89 -1.79 3.59 2.64
N PHE A 90 -1.67 3.14 3.90
CA PHE A 90 -2.80 3.22 4.85
C PHE A 90 -3.26 4.65 5.11
N ILE A 91 -2.31 5.59 5.17
CA ILE A 91 -2.67 7.00 5.29
C ILE A 91 -3.39 7.44 4.01
N LEU A 92 -2.80 7.14 2.84
CA LEU A 92 -3.36 7.52 1.54
C LEU A 92 -4.78 6.97 1.32
N GLU A 93 -5.06 5.72 1.68
CA GLU A 93 -6.37 5.09 1.51
C GLU A 93 -7.49 5.88 2.23
N GLU A 94 -7.22 6.40 3.44
CA GLU A 94 -8.15 7.25 4.17
C GLU A 94 -8.40 8.59 3.45
N TYR A 95 -7.34 9.22 2.93
CA TYR A 95 -7.47 10.46 2.16
C TYR A 95 -8.14 10.23 0.80
N GLU A 96 -7.86 9.13 0.13
CA GLU A 96 -8.36 8.82 -1.21
C GLU A 96 -9.87 8.66 -1.20
N SER A 97 -10.43 8.02 -0.16
CA SER A 97 -11.89 7.88 -0.01
C SER A 97 -12.56 9.25 0.09
N TYR A 98 -12.05 10.11 0.99
CA TYR A 98 -12.57 11.47 1.15
C TYR A 98 -12.40 12.29 -0.13
N TYR A 99 -11.22 12.25 -0.74
CA TYR A 99 -10.88 12.99 -1.95
C TYR A 99 -11.80 12.61 -3.10
N ARG A 100 -11.96 11.32 -3.38
CA ARG A 100 -12.82 10.81 -4.47
C ARG A 100 -14.28 11.22 -4.30
N GLU A 101 -14.81 11.13 -3.07
CA GLU A 101 -16.22 11.46 -2.79
C GLU A 101 -16.50 12.97 -2.85
N ASN A 102 -15.50 13.80 -2.56
CA ASN A 102 -15.66 15.25 -2.41
C ASN A 102 -14.93 16.06 -3.48
N TYR A 103 -14.31 15.41 -4.49
CA TYR A 103 -13.47 16.04 -5.52
C TYR A 103 -14.16 17.18 -6.27
N ARG A 104 -15.50 17.19 -6.32
CA ARG A 104 -16.29 18.23 -6.97
C ARG A 104 -16.16 19.62 -6.33
N TYR A 105 -15.75 19.72 -5.07
CA TYR A 105 -15.64 21.00 -4.37
C TYR A 105 -14.26 21.62 -4.53
N ASP A 106 -14.21 22.94 -4.79
CA ASP A 106 -12.94 23.64 -5.06
C ASP A 106 -11.98 23.60 -3.87
N PHE A 107 -12.48 23.69 -2.63
CA PHE A 107 -11.62 23.59 -1.45
C PHE A 107 -10.91 22.23 -1.34
N VAL A 108 -11.50 21.14 -1.86
CA VAL A 108 -10.86 19.82 -1.88
C VAL A 108 -9.73 19.82 -2.89
N LYS A 109 -9.98 20.35 -4.09
CA LYS A 109 -8.95 20.47 -5.14
C LYS A 109 -7.78 21.35 -4.70
N GLU A 110 -8.05 22.47 -4.04
CA GLU A 110 -7.03 23.44 -3.67
C GLU A 110 -6.28 23.09 -2.38
N LYS A 111 -6.98 22.53 -1.38
CA LYS A 111 -6.41 22.33 -0.04
C LYS A 111 -6.13 20.89 0.32
N ILE A 112 -6.76 19.91 -0.33
CA ILE A 112 -6.62 18.49 0.03
C ILE A 112 -5.83 17.74 -1.03
N ALA A 113 -6.11 17.99 -2.32
CA ALA A 113 -5.41 17.36 -3.44
C ALA A 113 -3.88 17.44 -3.30
N PRO A 114 -3.26 18.59 -2.95
CA PRO A 114 -1.81 18.67 -2.84
C PRO A 114 -1.22 17.70 -1.80
N PHE A 115 -1.91 17.46 -0.69
CA PHE A 115 -1.45 16.53 0.34
C PHE A 115 -1.70 15.08 -0.07
N HIS A 116 -2.87 14.79 -0.64
CA HIS A 116 -3.18 13.48 -1.22
C HIS A 116 -2.12 13.09 -2.25
N ASP A 117 -1.82 14.00 -3.19
CA ASP A 117 -0.89 13.77 -4.29
C ASP A 117 0.56 13.61 -3.77
N ALA A 118 0.93 14.32 -2.70
CA ALA A 118 2.22 14.13 -2.03
C ALA A 118 2.35 12.72 -1.42
N TYR A 119 1.29 12.20 -0.77
CA TYR A 119 1.28 10.82 -0.26
C TYR A 119 1.30 9.78 -1.38
N ALA A 120 0.54 10.00 -2.45
CA ALA A 120 0.53 9.13 -3.62
C ALA A 120 1.92 9.06 -4.29
N THR A 121 2.54 10.23 -4.51
CA THR A 121 3.89 10.36 -5.07
C THR A 121 4.91 9.63 -4.20
N LEU A 122 4.87 9.83 -2.88
CA LEU A 122 5.78 9.15 -1.95
C LEU A 122 5.57 7.64 -1.95
N SER A 123 4.32 7.16 -1.92
CA SER A 123 4.00 5.73 -1.96
C SER A 123 4.52 5.09 -3.24
N ASN A 124 4.31 5.74 -4.39
CA ASN A 124 4.79 5.26 -5.69
C ASN A 124 6.32 5.24 -5.75
N ARG A 125 6.98 6.30 -5.28
CA ARG A 125 8.45 6.35 -5.23
C ARG A 125 9.05 5.23 -4.38
N LEU A 126 8.47 4.95 -3.21
CA LEU A 126 8.89 3.82 -2.36
C LEU A 126 8.67 2.46 -3.06
N LYS A 127 7.55 2.28 -3.76
CA LYS A 127 7.30 1.07 -4.57
C LYS A 127 8.34 0.94 -5.71
N SER A 128 8.72 2.05 -6.34
CA SER A 128 9.76 2.06 -7.38
C SER A 128 11.12 1.62 -6.84
N TYR A 129 11.53 2.08 -5.64
CA TYR A 129 12.77 1.59 -5.01
C TYR A 129 12.75 0.09 -4.74
N ARG A 130 11.63 -0.44 -4.24
CA ARG A 130 11.44 -1.89 -4.07
C ARG A 130 11.59 -2.64 -5.39
N ASN A 131 10.92 -2.17 -6.44
CA ASN A 131 10.91 -2.86 -7.74
C ASN A 131 12.29 -2.81 -8.40
N GLN A 132 12.98 -1.67 -8.33
CA GLN A 132 14.37 -1.52 -8.79
C GLN A 132 15.32 -2.46 -8.04
N ALA A 133 15.16 -2.60 -6.72
CA ALA A 133 15.98 -3.51 -5.93
C ALA A 133 15.80 -4.97 -6.37
N TYR A 134 14.56 -5.42 -6.61
CA TYR A 134 14.30 -6.75 -7.19
C TYR A 134 14.90 -6.89 -8.59
N PHE A 135 14.79 -5.89 -9.45
CA PHE A 135 15.39 -5.93 -10.78
C PHE A 135 16.91 -6.06 -10.72
N ASN A 136 17.58 -5.31 -9.83
CA ASN A 136 19.04 -5.37 -9.65
C ASN A 136 19.48 -6.71 -9.05
N LEU A 137 18.70 -7.31 -8.14
CA LEU A 137 18.91 -8.68 -7.65
C LEU A 137 18.79 -9.69 -8.79
N GLY A 138 17.81 -9.52 -9.68
CA GLY A 138 17.63 -10.37 -10.86
C GLY A 138 18.82 -10.31 -11.81
N LYS A 139 19.31 -9.08 -12.10
CA LYS A 139 20.52 -8.87 -12.92
C LYS A 139 21.73 -9.59 -12.33
N LYS A 140 21.97 -9.43 -11.03
CA LYS A 140 23.10 -10.08 -10.34
C LYS A 140 23.01 -11.60 -10.34
N ALA A 141 21.80 -12.15 -10.17
CA ALA A 141 21.58 -13.59 -10.25
C ALA A 141 21.85 -14.11 -11.67
N ALA A 142 21.39 -13.40 -12.70
CA ALA A 142 21.64 -13.75 -14.09
C ALA A 142 23.14 -13.71 -14.44
N ASP A 143 23.87 -12.69 -13.97
CA ASP A 143 25.32 -12.57 -14.17
C ASP A 143 26.12 -13.74 -13.57
N ARG A 144 25.56 -14.41 -12.56
CA ARG A 144 26.14 -15.63 -11.96
C ARG A 144 25.65 -16.93 -12.60
N GLY A 145 24.76 -16.87 -13.57
CA GLY A 145 24.13 -18.04 -14.18
C GLY A 145 23.02 -18.69 -13.33
N ASP A 146 22.53 -18.02 -12.29
CA ASP A 146 21.37 -18.48 -11.51
C ASP A 146 20.07 -17.99 -12.16
N GLU A 147 19.73 -18.60 -13.29
CA GLU A 147 18.60 -18.20 -14.14
C GLU A 147 17.26 -18.31 -13.42
N MET A 148 17.08 -19.32 -12.55
CA MET A 148 15.84 -19.53 -11.81
C MET A 148 15.61 -18.40 -10.80
N THR A 149 16.63 -18.08 -9.99
CA THR A 149 16.53 -16.95 -9.05
C THR A 149 16.34 -15.63 -9.81
N ALA A 150 17.08 -15.43 -10.90
CA ALA A 150 16.95 -14.25 -11.73
C ALA A 150 15.52 -14.07 -12.25
N PHE A 151 14.92 -15.13 -12.80
CA PHE A 151 13.56 -15.13 -13.31
C PHE A 151 12.54 -14.70 -12.25
N PHE A 152 12.61 -15.26 -11.05
CA PHE A 152 11.68 -14.90 -9.97
C PHE A 152 11.88 -13.46 -9.47
N MET A 153 13.12 -12.97 -9.42
CA MET A 153 13.40 -11.57 -9.06
C MET A 153 12.85 -10.60 -10.12
N PHE A 154 13.04 -10.90 -11.41
CA PHE A 154 12.43 -10.11 -12.49
C PHE A 154 10.91 -10.20 -12.46
N ARG A 155 10.33 -11.38 -12.18
CA ARG A 155 8.88 -11.55 -12.03
C ARG A 155 8.32 -10.68 -10.90
N ASP A 156 9.04 -10.58 -9.79
CA ASP A 156 8.65 -9.69 -8.69
C ASP A 156 8.71 -8.21 -9.11
N ALA A 157 9.79 -7.77 -9.76
CA ALA A 157 9.87 -6.42 -10.33
C ALA A 157 8.74 -6.15 -11.34
N TYR A 158 8.40 -7.11 -12.19
CA TYR A 158 7.33 -7.03 -13.19
C TYR A 158 5.95 -6.88 -12.55
N ARG A 159 5.54 -7.84 -11.72
CA ARG A 159 4.15 -7.89 -11.19
C ARG A 159 3.84 -6.75 -10.23
N LEU A 160 4.86 -6.21 -9.59
CA LEU A 160 4.76 -5.15 -8.60
C LEU A 160 4.89 -3.74 -9.20
N SER A 161 5.19 -3.63 -10.50
CA SER A 161 5.30 -2.36 -11.22
C SER A 161 4.00 -2.01 -11.95
N GLY A 162 3.68 -0.71 -11.99
CA GLY A 162 2.60 -0.17 -12.80
C GLY A 162 2.88 -0.30 -14.30
N PHE A 163 1.86 -0.03 -15.13
CA PHE A 163 1.98 0.01 -16.59
C PHE A 163 2.52 1.33 -17.13
N THR A 164 2.49 2.37 -16.32
CA THR A 164 2.95 3.72 -16.64
C THR A 164 3.91 4.17 -15.56
N GLU A 165 5.02 4.79 -15.95
CA GLU A 165 5.81 5.62 -15.03
C GLU A 165 5.25 7.04 -15.00
N ASP A 166 5.70 7.84 -14.03
CA ASP A 166 5.23 9.22 -13.82
C ASP A 166 5.45 10.11 -15.08
N GLU A 167 6.40 9.74 -15.96
CA GLU A 167 6.69 10.44 -17.22
C GLU A 167 5.85 9.98 -18.42
N GLY A 168 4.96 8.98 -18.24
CA GLY A 168 4.05 8.50 -19.28
C GLY A 168 4.66 7.57 -20.35
N ASP A 169 5.95 7.24 -20.26
CA ASP A 169 6.53 6.18 -21.10
C ASP A 169 6.16 4.80 -20.55
N HIS A 170 5.64 3.93 -21.42
CA HIS A 170 5.30 2.55 -21.12
C HIS A 170 6.53 1.62 -21.07
N LYS A 171 7.75 2.16 -21.20
CA LYS A 171 9.03 1.42 -21.08
C LYS A 171 9.63 1.40 -19.68
N GLY A 172 8.78 1.53 -18.66
CA GLY A 172 9.20 1.50 -17.27
C GLY A 172 9.71 0.15 -16.77
N MET A 173 9.88 0.06 -15.44
CA MET A 173 10.37 -1.14 -14.74
C MET A 173 9.64 -2.44 -15.13
N ARG A 174 8.32 -2.36 -15.35
CA ARG A 174 7.52 -3.52 -15.79
C ARG A 174 7.99 -4.06 -17.14
N TYR A 175 8.13 -3.18 -18.13
CA TYR A 175 8.62 -3.54 -19.46
C TYR A 175 10.04 -4.10 -19.38
N GLN A 176 10.94 -3.42 -18.66
CA GLN A 176 12.34 -3.86 -18.52
C GLN A 176 12.43 -5.27 -17.93
N ALA A 177 11.67 -5.56 -16.87
CA ALA A 177 11.62 -6.87 -16.26
C ALA A 177 11.04 -7.95 -17.19
N GLU A 178 10.05 -7.61 -18.02
CA GLU A 178 9.51 -8.53 -19.05
C GLU A 178 10.59 -8.94 -20.05
N ILE A 179 11.37 -7.98 -20.55
CA ILE A 179 12.44 -8.23 -21.51
C ILE A 179 13.49 -9.17 -20.93
N GLU A 180 13.90 -8.96 -19.68
CA GLU A 180 14.88 -9.85 -19.03
C GLU A 180 14.31 -11.25 -18.80
N MET A 181 13.04 -11.39 -18.38
CA MET A 181 12.39 -12.70 -18.27
C MET A 181 12.32 -13.42 -19.62
N LYS A 182 12.00 -12.70 -20.70
CA LYS A 182 11.97 -13.27 -22.06
C LYS A 182 13.33 -13.74 -22.51
N LYS A 183 14.39 -12.96 -22.23
CA LYS A 183 15.76 -13.35 -22.52
C LYS A 183 16.16 -14.66 -21.84
N LEU A 184 15.82 -14.82 -20.55
CA LEU A 184 16.10 -16.06 -19.82
C LEU A 184 15.35 -17.28 -20.40
N LEU A 185 14.21 -17.06 -21.06
CA LEU A 185 13.39 -18.13 -21.63
C LEU A 185 13.61 -18.35 -23.14
N GLY A 186 14.45 -17.55 -23.81
CA GLY A 186 14.61 -17.60 -25.26
C GLY A 186 13.37 -17.13 -26.05
N LEU A 187 12.62 -16.17 -25.50
CA LEU A 187 11.35 -15.66 -26.04
C LEU A 187 11.45 -14.23 -26.58
N GLU A 188 12.65 -13.76 -26.95
CA GLU A 188 12.90 -12.37 -27.36
C GLU A 188 12.17 -11.97 -28.65
N SER A 189 11.80 -12.95 -29.49
CA SER A 189 11.03 -12.72 -30.71
C SER A 189 9.53 -12.45 -30.45
N MET A 190 9.04 -12.70 -29.23
CA MET A 190 7.64 -12.46 -28.88
C MET A 190 7.39 -10.99 -28.52
N GLY A 191 6.34 -10.42 -29.10
CA GLY A 191 5.88 -9.05 -28.80
C GLY A 191 5.58 -8.84 -27.31
N THR A 192 5.66 -7.59 -26.86
CA THR A 192 5.34 -7.19 -25.47
C THR A 192 3.90 -6.71 -25.36
N PHE A 193 3.25 -7.07 -24.27
CA PHE A 193 1.93 -6.53 -23.91
C PHE A 193 2.00 -5.37 -22.94
N THR A 194 3.20 -4.96 -22.52
CA THR A 194 3.39 -3.86 -21.56
C THR A 194 3.74 -2.53 -22.23
N TYR A 195 4.03 -2.56 -23.53
CA TYR A 195 4.27 -1.39 -24.34
C TYR A 195 3.38 -1.42 -25.60
N TRP A 196 2.54 -0.42 -25.77
CA TRP A 196 1.76 -0.14 -26.97
C TRP A 196 2.10 1.26 -27.46
N LYS A 197 2.23 1.44 -28.78
CA LYS A 197 2.54 2.71 -29.43
C LYS A 197 1.44 3.07 -30.41
#